data_AF-A0A1Z9BA48-F1
#
_entry.id   AF-A0A1Z9BA48-F1
#
_cell.length_a   1.000
_cell.length_b   1.000
_cell.length_c   1.000
_cell.angle_alpha   90.00
_cell.angle_beta   90.00
_cell.angle_gamma   90.00
#
_symmetry.space_group_name_H-M   'P 1'
#
loop_
_entity.id
_entity.type
_entity.pdbx_description
1 polymer ?
#
loop_
_entity_poly.entity_id
_entity_poly.type
_entity_poly.pdbx_seq_one_letter_code
_entity_poly.pdbx_strand_id
1 'polypeptide(L)'
;MKKLLLLIFLCFSVNAFSASWKKVSENDKGDSFYIDINNIKKIEKFIFYWELIDLKEPIYGALSTIRNFKANCSKETQAMLSTSSYTGQMGKYILINEAKYNGTKFLNASKSTVMKFACGNLN
;
A
#
# COMPACT_ATOMS: atom_id res chain seq x y z
N MET A 1 -34.44 -18.17 -20.38
CA MET A 1 -34.15 -17.75 -18.99
C MET A 1 -32.70 -17.99 -18.52
N LYS A 2 -31.87 -18.81 -19.19
CA LYS A 2 -30.44 -19.00 -18.82
C LYS A 2 -29.53 -17.82 -19.19
N LYS A 3 -29.82 -17.12 -20.30
CA LYS A 3 -29.01 -15.97 -20.77
C LYS A 3 -29.11 -14.73 -19.86
N LEU A 4 -30.25 -14.54 -19.17
CA LEU A 4 -30.45 -13.44 -18.23
C LEU A 4 -29.71 -13.67 -16.90
N LEU A 5 -29.62 -14.94 -16.46
CA LEU A 5 -28.85 -15.35 -15.28
C LEU A 5 -27.34 -15.12 -15.45
N LEU A 6 -26.80 -15.37 -16.65
CA LEU A 6 -25.41 -15.07 -17.01
C LEU A 6 -25.09 -13.57 -16.94
N LEU A 7 -26.03 -12.71 -17.36
CA LEU A 7 -25.84 -11.26 -17.33
C LEU A 7 -25.79 -10.72 -15.88
N ILE A 8 -26.64 -11.25 -15.00
CA ILE A 8 -26.68 -10.85 -13.59
C ILE A 8 -25.39 -11.30 -12.87
N PHE A 9 -24.86 -12.49 -13.16
CA PHE A 9 -23.60 -12.98 -12.58
C PHE A 9 -22.38 -12.14 -13.02
N LEU A 10 -22.40 -11.58 -14.23
CA LEU A 10 -21.35 -10.67 -14.73
C LEU A 10 -21.36 -9.30 -14.02
N CYS A 11 -22.52 -8.81 -13.59
CA CYS A 11 -22.63 -7.51 -12.92
C CYS A 11 -22.12 -7.55 -11.47
N PHE A 12 -22.11 -8.72 -10.82
CA PHE A 12 -21.63 -8.88 -9.43
C PHE A 12 -20.15 -9.28 -9.31
N SER A 13 -19.45 -9.53 -10.42
CA SER A 13 -18.04 -9.97 -10.39
C SER A 13 -17.02 -8.84 -10.18
N VAL A 14 -17.46 -7.58 -10.08
CA VAL A 14 -16.60 -6.40 -9.92
C VAL A 14 -16.63 -5.82 -8.50
N ASN A 15 -16.62 -6.66 -7.48
CA ASN A 15 -16.00 -6.27 -6.20
C ASN A 15 -14.52 -6.61 -6.25
N ALA A 16 -13.81 -6.11 -7.27
CA ALA A 16 -12.37 -6.05 -7.21
C ALA A 16 -12.05 -5.14 -6.01
N PHE A 17 -11.34 -5.67 -5.01
CA PHE A 17 -10.81 -4.89 -3.88
C PHE A 17 -10.07 -3.67 -4.45
N SER A 18 -10.77 -2.54 -4.55
CA SER A 18 -10.21 -1.32 -5.10
C SER A 18 -9.44 -0.66 -3.97
N ALA A 19 -8.11 -0.80 -4.02
CA ALA A 19 -7.23 -0.02 -3.16
C ALA A 19 -7.54 1.46 -3.38
N SER A 20 -8.01 2.12 -2.33
CA SER A 20 -8.35 3.55 -2.38
C SER A 20 -7.13 4.34 -1.94
N TRP A 21 -6.19 4.49 -2.87
CA TRP A 21 -4.94 5.21 -2.64
C TRP A 21 -5.21 6.70 -2.37
N LYS A 22 -5.01 7.12 -1.12
CA LYS A 22 -5.04 8.53 -0.71
C LYS A 22 -3.61 9.06 -0.65
N LYS A 23 -3.33 10.16 -1.35
CA LYS A 23 -2.04 10.85 -1.24
C LYS A 23 -1.88 11.43 0.17
N VAL A 24 -0.77 11.12 0.83
CA VAL A 24 -0.42 11.56 2.19
C VAL A 24 0.65 12.64 2.16
N SER A 25 1.62 12.54 1.26
CA SER A 25 2.71 13.52 1.15
C SER A 25 3.36 13.48 -0.23
N GLU A 26 4.18 14.49 -0.50
CA GLU A 26 5.11 14.56 -1.62
C GLU A 26 6.46 15.03 -1.08
N ASN A 27 7.57 14.52 -1.62
CA ASN A 27 8.91 14.99 -1.24
C ASN A 27 9.42 16.07 -2.22
N ASP A 28 10.56 16.69 -1.90
CA ASP A 28 11.16 17.75 -2.74
C ASP A 28 11.60 17.27 -4.14
N LYS A 29 11.65 15.95 -4.37
CA LYS A 29 11.94 15.36 -5.68
C LYS A 29 10.66 15.14 -6.53
N GLY A 30 9.49 15.41 -5.96
CA GLY A 30 8.19 15.17 -6.59
C GLY A 30 7.65 13.75 -6.44
N ASP A 31 8.32 12.88 -5.66
CA ASP A 31 7.79 11.54 -5.39
C ASP A 31 6.59 11.66 -4.46
N SER A 32 5.50 10.99 -4.84
CA SER A 32 4.24 11.04 -4.11
C SER A 32 4.06 9.76 -3.29
N PHE A 33 3.59 9.92 -2.06
CA PHE A 33 3.39 8.84 -1.09
C PHE A 33 1.90 8.70 -0.81
N TYR A 34 1.37 7.49 -0.93
CA TYR A 34 -0.04 7.18 -0.79
C TYR A 34 -0.25 6.08 0.25
N ILE A 35 -1.45 6.05 0.81
CA ILE A 35 -1.93 5.00 1.71
C ILE A 35 -3.25 4.43 1.21
N ASP A 36 -3.44 3.12 1.35
CA ASP A 36 -4.74 2.49 1.09
C ASP A 36 -5.62 2.56 2.35
N ILE A 37 -6.48 3.59 2.41
CA ILE A 37 -7.29 3.89 3.59
C ILE A 37 -8.27 2.76 3.96
N ASN A 38 -8.76 2.02 2.96
CA ASN A 38 -9.76 0.98 3.16
C ASN A 38 -9.15 -0.31 3.73
N ASN A 39 -7.83 -0.45 3.67
CA ASN A 39 -7.11 -1.66 4.07
C ASN A 39 -6.17 -1.43 5.27
N ILE A 40 -6.39 -0.35 6.03
CA ILE A 40 -5.77 -0.17 7.35
C ILE A 40 -6.45 -1.12 8.34
N LYS A 41 -5.66 -1.96 9.02
CA LYS A 41 -6.19 -2.94 9.98
C LYS A 41 -5.44 -2.85 11.31
N LYS A 42 -6.18 -2.82 12.42
CA LYS A 42 -5.62 -2.96 13.76
C LYS A 42 -5.81 -4.38 14.26
N ILE A 43 -4.72 -5.02 14.66
CA ILE A 43 -4.73 -6.32 15.31
C ILE A 43 -3.86 -6.21 16.57
N GLU A 44 -4.48 -6.36 17.73
CA GLU A 44 -3.85 -6.10 19.04
C GLU A 44 -3.20 -4.71 19.10
N LYS A 45 -1.88 -4.66 19.33
CA LYS A 45 -1.06 -3.44 19.41
C LYS A 45 -0.47 -2.99 18.06
N PHE A 46 -0.73 -3.72 16.97
CA PHE A 46 -0.11 -3.47 15.69
C PHE A 46 -1.10 -2.96 14.66
N ILE A 47 -0.63 -2.05 13.81
CA ILE A 47 -1.35 -1.54 12.64
C ILE A 47 -0.72 -2.13 11.39
N PHE A 48 -1.57 -2.60 10.50
CA PHE A 48 -1.20 -3.12 9.20
C PHE A 48 -1.71 -2.16 8.14
N TYR A 49 -0.83 -1.74 7.24
CA TYR A 49 -1.19 -0.76 6.21
C TYR A 49 -0.33 -0.95 4.96
N TRP A 50 -0.82 -0.39 3.86
CA TRP A 50 -0.13 -0.37 2.58
C TRP A 50 0.33 1.04 2.24
N GLU A 51 1.59 1.16 1.82
CA GLU A 51 2.19 2.37 1.27
C GLU A 51 2.39 2.17 -0.23
N LEU A 52 2.03 3.16 -1.04
CA LEU A 52 2.43 3.26 -2.44
C LEU A 52 3.31 4.48 -2.60
N ILE A 53 4.49 4.28 -3.19
CA ILE A 53 5.41 5.33 -3.59
C ILE A 53 5.31 5.44 -5.10
N ASP A 54 4.90 6.60 -5.59
CA ASP A 54 4.84 6.94 -7.00
C ASP A 54 6.00 7.89 -7.32
N LEU A 55 6.94 7.41 -8.11
CA LEU A 55 8.20 8.11 -8.35
C LEU A 55 8.03 9.11 -9.49
N LYS A 56 8.64 10.29 -9.32
CA LYS A 56 8.70 11.27 -10.40
C LYS A 56 9.59 10.79 -11.54
N GLU A 57 10.71 10.16 -11.19
CA GLU A 57 11.72 9.63 -12.09
C GLU A 57 12.02 8.15 -11.75
N PRO A 58 12.33 7.30 -12.74
CA PRO A 58 12.52 5.88 -12.50
C PRO A 58 13.78 5.59 -11.67
N ILE A 59 13.67 4.67 -10.72
CA ILE A 59 14.81 4.16 -9.93
C ILE A 59 14.96 2.68 -10.23
N TYR A 60 16.11 2.29 -10.81
CA TYR A 60 16.36 0.92 -11.28
C TYR A 60 15.25 0.35 -12.18
N GLY A 61 14.66 1.21 -13.02
CA GLY A 61 13.57 0.86 -13.93
C GLY A 61 12.17 0.85 -13.30
N ALA A 62 12.05 1.02 -11.98
CA ALA A 62 10.76 1.13 -11.31
C ALA A 62 10.28 2.59 -11.28
N LEU A 63 9.01 2.82 -11.63
CA LEU A 63 8.31 4.09 -11.47
C LEU A 63 7.34 4.10 -10.29
N SER A 64 7.08 2.95 -9.68
CA SER A 64 6.33 2.88 -8.43
C SER A 64 6.73 1.68 -7.60
N THR A 65 6.47 1.77 -6.29
CA THR A 65 6.68 0.67 -5.33
C THR A 65 5.50 0.60 -4.38
N ILE A 66 4.96 -0.59 -4.17
CA ILE A 66 3.94 -0.87 -3.16
C ILE A 66 4.59 -1.67 -2.02
N ARG A 67 4.37 -1.23 -0.78
CA ARG A 67 4.92 -1.85 0.43
C ARG A 67 3.80 -2.14 1.43
N ASN A 68 3.91 -3.28 2.09
CA ASN A 68 3.06 -3.63 3.23
C ASN A 68 3.87 -3.54 4.51
N PHE A 69 3.31 -2.90 5.53
CA PHE A 69 3.96 -2.72 6.82
C PHE A 69 3.09 -3.22 7.97
N LYS A 70 3.78 -3.73 9.00
CA LYS A 70 3.29 -3.91 10.36
C LYS A 70 3.94 -2.86 11.26
N ALA A 71 3.17 -1.92 11.80
CA ALA A 71 3.66 -0.85 12.66
C ALA A 71 3.23 -1.00 14.12
N ASN A 72 4.11 -0.57 15.02
CA ASN A 72 3.81 -0.32 16.42
C ASN A 72 3.80 1.20 16.64
N CYS A 73 2.60 1.77 16.69
CA CYS A 73 2.41 3.22 16.81
C CYS A 73 3.00 3.79 18.09
N SER A 74 2.89 3.10 19.23
CA SER A 74 3.43 3.56 20.52
C SER A 74 4.96 3.63 20.55
N LYS A 75 5.63 2.82 19.72
CA LYS A 75 7.11 2.80 19.63
C LYS A 75 7.63 3.53 18.40
N GLU A 76 6.76 4.04 17.54
CA GLU A 76 7.11 4.64 16.24
C GLU A 76 8.03 3.75 15.38
N THR A 77 7.76 2.45 15.38
CA THR A 77 8.54 1.47 14.62
C THR A 77 7.65 0.68 13.66
N GLN A 78 8.23 0.23 12.56
CA GLN A 78 7.54 -0.64 11.61
C GLN A 78 8.46 -1.74 11.08
N ALA A 79 7.86 -2.87 10.76
CA ALA A 79 8.49 -3.96 10.03
C ALA A 79 7.84 -4.09 8.66
N MET A 80 8.65 -4.20 7.61
CA MET A 80 8.15 -4.49 6.26
C MET A 80 7.67 -5.94 6.21
N LEU A 81 6.56 -6.18 5.54
CA LEU A 81 5.97 -7.50 5.29
C LEU A 81 6.11 -7.91 3.83
N SER A 82 6.00 -6.94 2.91
CA SER A 82 6.28 -7.16 1.49
C SER A 82 6.64 -5.87 0.80
N THR A 83 7.27 -6.01 -0.38
CA THR A 83 7.48 -4.93 -1.34
C THR A 83 7.29 -5.47 -2.75
N SER A 84 6.75 -4.66 -3.64
CA SER A 84 6.68 -4.92 -5.08
C SER A 84 6.96 -3.63 -5.84
N SER A 85 7.74 -3.68 -6.92
CA SER A 85 8.04 -2.50 -7.75
C SER A 85 7.66 -2.73 -9.19
N TYR A 86 7.21 -1.65 -9.84
CA TYR A 86 6.56 -1.72 -11.14
C TYR A 86 7.16 -0.73 -12.13
N THR A 87 7.17 -1.10 -13.41
CA THR A 87 7.73 -0.27 -14.49
C THR A 87 6.95 0.99 -14.78
N GLY A 88 5.71 1.14 -14.32
CA GLY A 88 5.00 2.42 -14.42
C GLY A 88 4.38 2.87 -13.11
N GLN A 89 3.75 4.03 -13.19
CA GLN A 89 3.21 4.76 -12.05
C GLN A 89 2.04 4.02 -11.38
N MET A 90 1.84 4.30 -10.10
CA MET A 90 0.69 3.82 -9.32
C MET A 90 0.51 2.29 -9.31
N GLY A 91 1.61 1.54 -9.28
CA GLY A 91 1.60 0.08 -9.23
C GLY A 91 1.16 -0.60 -10.53
N LYS A 92 1.31 0.08 -11.68
CA LYS A 92 0.82 -0.40 -12.97
C LYS A 92 1.94 -0.98 -13.85
N TYR A 93 1.52 -1.64 -14.92
CA TYR A 93 2.37 -2.27 -15.94
C TYR A 93 3.10 -3.51 -15.43
N ILE A 94 4.43 -3.59 -15.57
CA ILE A 94 5.18 -4.83 -15.35
C ILE A 94 5.73 -4.85 -13.92
N LEU A 95 5.51 -5.95 -13.21
CA LEU A 95 6.18 -6.24 -11.93
C LEU A 95 7.65 -6.58 -12.21
N ILE A 96 8.57 -5.78 -11.68
CA ILE A 96 10.02 -5.95 -11.87
C ILE A 96 10.59 -6.85 -10.78
N ASN A 97 10.18 -6.61 -9.54
CA ASN A 97 10.66 -7.33 -8.38
C ASN A 97 9.59 -7.37 -7.29
N GLU A 98 9.56 -8.48 -6.56
CA GLU A 98 8.77 -8.62 -5.33
C GLU A 98 9.58 -9.34 -4.25
N ALA A 99 9.31 -9.02 -2.99
CA ALA A 99 9.88 -9.73 -1.86
C ALA A 99 8.87 -9.80 -0.72
N LYS A 100 8.96 -10.89 0.06
CA LYS A 100 8.22 -11.09 1.31
C LYS A 100 9.19 -11.14 2.47
N TYR A 101 8.74 -10.64 3.61
CA TYR A 101 9.51 -10.56 4.84
C TYR A 101 8.71 -11.16 5.99
N ASN A 102 9.41 -11.67 7.01
CA ASN A 102 8.77 -12.27 8.18
C ASN A 102 8.10 -11.24 9.13
N GLY A 103 8.30 -9.94 8.92
CA GLY A 103 7.72 -8.89 9.75
C GLY A 103 8.28 -8.81 11.18
N THR A 104 9.46 -9.38 11.45
CA THR A 104 10.06 -9.37 12.80
C THR A 104 11.10 -8.26 12.98
N LYS A 105 11.67 -7.74 11.89
CA LYS A 105 12.66 -6.66 11.93
C LYS A 105 11.98 -5.29 11.95
N PHE A 106 11.76 -4.77 13.16
CA PHE A 106 11.23 -3.42 13.38
C PHE A 106 12.34 -2.37 13.22
N LEU A 107 12.07 -1.35 12.41
CA LEU A 107 12.93 -0.20 12.18
C LEU A 107 12.25 1.08 12.66
N ASN A 108 13.04 2.09 13.01
CA ASN A 108 12.51 3.42 13.35
C ASN A 108 11.77 4.00 12.14
N ALA A 109 10.54 4.44 12.37
CA ALA A 109 9.67 5.04 11.36
C ALA A 109 9.03 6.35 11.87
N SER A 110 9.63 6.98 12.88
CA SER A 110 9.19 8.27 13.45
C SER A 110 9.10 9.41 12.42
N LYS A 111 9.79 9.29 11.27
CA LYS A 111 9.72 10.25 10.16
C LYS A 111 8.75 9.86 9.04
N SER A 112 8.16 8.66 9.07
CA SER A 112 7.20 8.23 8.04
C SER A 112 5.87 8.96 8.24
N THR A 113 5.52 9.82 7.29
CA THR A 113 4.23 10.50 7.21
C THR A 113 3.09 9.49 7.02
N VAL A 114 3.31 8.46 6.20
CA VAL A 114 2.36 7.39 5.91
C VAL A 114 2.07 6.56 7.17
N MET A 115 3.09 6.16 7.94
CA MET A 115 2.89 5.46 9.21
C MET A 115 2.10 6.33 10.21
N LYS A 116 2.46 7.61 10.34
CA LYS A 116 1.74 8.54 11.23
C LYS A 116 0.28 8.68 10.83
N PHE A 117 0.01 8.79 9.53
CA PHE A 117 -1.36 8.81 9.02
C PHE A 117 -2.11 7.52 9.39
N ALA A 118 -1.49 6.36 9.16
CA ALA A 118 -2.09 5.07 9.51
C ALA A 118 -2.41 4.96 11.01
N CYS A 119 -1.49 5.39 11.87
CA CYS A 119 -1.65 5.39 13.32
C CYS A 119 -2.70 6.39 13.82
N GLY A 120 -2.96 7.48 13.08
CA GLY A 120 -3.98 8.46 13.41
C GLY A 120 -5.40 8.13 12.92
N ASN A 121 -5.54 7.22 11.95
CA ASN A 121 -6.83 6.82 11.37
C ASN A 121 -7.39 5.53 12.01
N LEU A 122 -7.23 5.41 13.32
CA LEU A 122 -7.80 4.32 14.11
C LEU A 122 -9.15 4.75 14.65
N ASN A 123 -10.23 4.34 13.97
CA ASN A 123 -11.57 4.35 14.56
C ASN A 123 -11.66 3.28 15.66
#